data_AF-A0A3D0U0V4-F1
#
_entry.id   AF-A0A3D0U0V4-F1
#
_cell.length_a   1.000
_cell.length_b   1.000
_cell.length_c   1.000
_cell.angle_alpha   90.00
_cell.angle_beta   90.00
_cell.angle_gamma   90.00
#
_symmetry.space_group_name_H-M   'P 1'
#
loop_
_entity.id
_entity.type
_entity.pdbx_description
1 polymer ?
#
loop_
_entity_poly.entity_id
_entity_poly.type
_entity_poly.pdbx_seq_one_letter_code
_entity_poly.pdbx_strand_id
1 'polypeptide(L)' 'MRSFDIDAIRADFPILQQEVKGKPLVYLDNAATTQKPQAVLDALTRYYSTINSNVHRGAHTLSDLAT' A
#
# COMPACT_ATOMS: atom_id res chain seq x y z
N MET A 1 -5.66 -21.51 -17.51
CA MET A 1 -6.01 -20.92 -16.19
C MET A 1 -4.70 -20.57 -15.50
N ARG A 2 -4.47 -19.31 -15.10
CA ARG A 2 -3.27 -18.98 -14.29
C ARG A 2 -3.42 -19.65 -12.93
N SER A 3 -2.37 -20.29 -12.45
CA SER A 3 -2.31 -20.83 -11.09
C SER A 3 -2.38 -19.69 -10.08
N PHE A 4 -3.06 -19.91 -8.95
CA PHE A 4 -3.12 -18.96 -7.85
C PHE A 4 -1.94 -19.24 -6.90
N ASP A 5 -0.89 -18.43 -7.00
CA ASP A 5 0.30 -18.53 -6.15
C ASP A 5 0.12 -17.66 -4.89
N ILE A 6 -0.21 -18.31 -3.78
CA ILE A 6 -0.45 -17.61 -2.50
C ILE A 6 0.84 -17.05 -1.89
N ASP A 7 2.00 -17.66 -2.12
CA ASP A 7 3.25 -17.22 -1.51
C ASP A 7 3.74 -15.94 -2.20
N ALA A 8 3.58 -15.85 -3.53
CA ALA A 8 3.81 -14.61 -4.26
C ALA A 8 2.88 -13.48 -3.77
N ILE A 9 1.59 -13.76 -3.56
CA ILE A 9 0.63 -12.77 -3.06
C ILE A 9 1.00 -12.31 -1.64
N ARG A 10 1.40 -13.22 -0.75
CA ARG A 10 1.79 -12.85 0.63
C ARG A 10 3.03 -11.97 0.65
N ALA A 11 3.96 -12.17 -0.28
CA ALA A 11 5.17 -11.35 -0.41
C ALA A 11 4.85 -9.88 -0.70
N ASP A 12 3.72 -9.60 -1.37
CA ASP A 12 3.28 -8.24 -1.65
C ASP A 12 2.81 -7.50 -0.39
N PHE A 13 2.58 -8.15 0.75
CA PHE A 13 2.13 -7.52 2.00
C PHE A 13 3.25 -7.56 3.05
N PRO A 14 4.11 -6.53 3.13
CA PRO A 14 5.34 -6.58 3.95
C PRO A 14 5.08 -6.88 5.43
N ILE A 15 3.96 -6.39 5.98
CA ILE A 15 3.60 -6.60 7.39
C ILE A 15 3.44 -8.08 7.74
N LEU A 16 3.08 -8.95 6.79
CA LEU A 16 2.91 -10.39 7.02
C LEU A 16 4.23 -11.13 7.29
N GLN A 17 5.38 -10.46 7.09
CA GLN A 17 6.70 -10.99 7.44
C GLN A 17 7.09 -10.69 8.90
N GLN A 18 6.30 -9.91 9.63
CA GLN A 18 6.61 -9.55 11.01
C GLN A 18 6.36 -10.68 12.01
N GLU A 19 7.06 -10.59 13.14
CA GLU A 19 6.75 -11.36 14.34
C GLU A 19 6.03 -10.50 15.37
N VAL A 20 5.05 -11.09 16.06
CA VAL A 20 4.36 -10.50 17.20
C VAL A 20 4.54 -11.43 18.39
N LYS A 21 5.17 -10.91 19.47
CA LYS A 21 5.52 -11.70 20.66
C LYS A 21 6.40 -12.93 20.34
N GLY A 22 7.37 -12.76 19.43
CA GLY A 22 8.31 -13.79 19.01
C GLY A 22 7.69 -14.94 18.21
N LYS A 23 6.56 -14.70 17.54
CA LYS A 23 5.87 -15.67 16.68
C LYS A 23 5.45 -15.01 15.37
N PRO A 24 5.41 -15.75 14.24
CA PRO A 24 4.92 -15.23 12.97
C PRO A 24 3.52 -14.63 13.09
N LEU A 25 3.29 -13.48 12.47
CA LEU A 25 2.00 -12.81 12.47
C LEU A 25 0.94 -13.66 11.74
N VAL A 26 -0.18 -13.92 12.43
CA VAL A 26 -1.41 -14.48 11.86
C VAL A 26 -2.53 -13.45 12.05
N TYR A 27 -2.82 -12.69 11.00
CA TYR A 27 -3.81 -11.60 11.04
C TYR A 27 -5.20 -12.10 10.57
N LEU A 28 -6.09 -12.34 11.54
CA LEU A 28 -7.46 -12.84 11.30
C LEU A 28 -8.56 -11.82 11.64
N ASP A 29 -8.24 -10.53 11.57
CA ASP A 29 -9.17 -9.43 11.84
C ASP A 29 -9.45 -8.59 10.57
N ASN A 30 -9.46 -9.25 9.41
CA ASN A 30 -9.61 -8.58 8.11
C ASN A 30 -10.97 -7.88 7.92
N ALA A 31 -11.97 -8.26 8.72
CA ALA A 31 -13.29 -7.63 8.71
C ALA A 31 -13.27 -6.22 9.34
N ALA A 32 -12.37 -5.97 10.29
CA ALA A 32 -12.19 -4.64 10.86
C ALA A 32 -11.38 -3.73 9.93
N THR A 33 -10.27 -4.23 9.39
CA THR A 33 -9.47 -3.56 8.34
C THR A 33 -8.53 -4.55 7.66
N THR A 34 -8.02 -4.20 6.48
CA THR A 34 -7.11 -5.04 5.71
C THR A 34 -5.68 -4.50 5.69
N GLN A 35 -4.71 -5.40 5.56
CA GLN A 35 -3.32 -5.02 5.29
C GLN A 35 -3.16 -4.48 3.87
N LYS A 36 -2.12 -3.68 3.63
CA LYS A 36 -1.91 -3.00 2.35
C LYS A 36 -0.76 -3.64 1.58
N PRO A 37 -0.93 -3.93 0.28
CA PRO A 37 0.16 -4.44 -0.53
C PRO A 37 1.16 -3.31 -0.84
N GLN A 38 2.39 -3.67 -1.20
CA GLN A 38 3.50 -2.75 -1.48
C GLN A 38 3.11 -1.72 -2.55
N ALA A 39 2.40 -2.13 -3.60
CA ALA A 39 1.95 -1.22 -4.66
C ALA A 39 1.09 -0.04 -4.15
N VAL A 40 0.26 -0.25 -3.11
CA VAL A 40 -0.54 0.82 -2.49
C VAL A 40 0.34 1.74 -1.67
N LEU A 41 1.29 1.18 -0.92
CA LEU A 41 2.26 1.95 -0.15
C LEU A 41 3.13 2.82 -1.07
N ASP A 42 3.65 2.24 -2.16
CA ASP A 42 4.46 2.93 -3.16
C ASP A 42 3.70 4.07 -3.83
N ALA A 43 2.42 3.87 -4.14
CA ALA A 43 1.59 4.92 -4.72
C ALA A 43 1.43 6.12 -3.76
N LEU A 44 1.17 5.86 -2.48
CA LEU A 44 1.08 6.90 -1.45
C LEU A 44 2.42 7.61 -1.25
N THR A 45 3.50 6.84 -1.08
CA THR A 45 4.84 7.39 -0.91
C THR A 45 5.25 8.22 -2.11
N ARG A 46 5.02 7.74 -3.34
CA ARG A 46 5.32 8.50 -4.56
C ARG A 46 4.53 9.79 -4.60
N TYR A 47 3.22 9.74 -4.36
CA TYR A 47 2.39 10.96 -4.34
C TYR A 47 2.95 12.00 -3.37
N TYR A 48 3.13 11.59 -2.11
CA TYR A 48 3.56 12.51 -1.06
C TYR A 48 4.99 13.02 -1.19
N SER A 49 5.88 12.23 -1.80
CA SER A 49 7.29 12.62 -1.99
C SER A 49 7.58 13.37 -3.28
N THR A 50 6.69 13.32 -4.29
CA THR A 50 6.97 13.89 -5.62
C THR A 50 5.98 14.93 -6.09
N ILE A 51 4.68 14.75 -5.82
CA ILE A 51 3.61 15.50 -6.50
C ILE A 51 2.53 16.02 -5.55
N ASN A 52 2.76 16.00 -4.24
CA ASN A 52 1.77 16.45 -3.27
C ASN A 52 1.38 17.92 -3.50
N SER A 53 0.09 18.14 -3.77
CA SER A 53 -0.48 19.47 -3.84
C SER A 53 -1.98 19.46 -3.51
N ASN A 54 -2.55 20.66 -3.37
CA ASN A 54 -4.00 20.79 -3.33
C ASN A 54 -4.56 20.53 -4.74
N VAL A 55 -5.72 19.88 -4.84
CA VAL A 55 -6.34 19.53 -6.12
C VAL A 55 -7.07 20.71 -6.76
N HIS A 56 -7.20 20.68 -8.08
CA HIS A 56 -7.99 21.58 -8.94
C HIS A 56 -7.62 23.09 -8.97
N ARG A 57 -7.54 23.78 -7.83
CA ARG A 57 -7.48 25.27 -7.79
C ARG A 57 -6.05 25.84 -7.84
N GLY A 58 -5.02 25.00 -7.93
CA GLY A 58 -3.66 25.47 -8.15
C GLY A 58 -3.41 25.63 -9.65
N ALA A 59 -3.15 26.84 -10.12
CA ALA A 59 -2.78 27.07 -11.52
C ALA A 59 -1.30 26.74 -11.81
N HIS A 60 -0.77 25.66 -11.24
CA HIS A 60 0.65 25.28 -11.31
C HIS A 60 0.84 23.77 -11.45
N THR A 61 1.96 23.35 -12.03
CA THR A 61 2.27 21.97 -12.44
C THR A 61 1.97 20.90 -11.39
N LEU A 62 2.32 21.13 -10.11
CA LEU A 62 2.06 20.14 -9.06
C LEU A 62 0.57 19.96 -8.73
N SER A 63 -0.28 20.97 -8.96
CA SER A 63 -1.72 20.84 -8.72
C SER A 63 -2.38 20.01 -9.83
N ASP A 64 -1.91 20.16 -11.08
CA ASP A 64 -2.34 19.33 -12.21
C ASP A 64 -1.89 17.87 -12.03
N LEU A 65 -0.67 17.63 -11.56
CA LEU A 65 -0.16 16.26 -11.32
C LEU A 65 -0.81 15.56 -10.13
N ALA A 66 -1.38 16.32 -9.18
CA ALA A 66 -2.02 15.81 -7.97
C ALA A 66 -3.51 15.45 -8.15
N THR A 67 -4.11 15.77 -9.30
CA THR A 67 -5.54 15.60 -9.61
C THR A 67 -5.79 14.36 -10.47
#